data_AF-A0A0E0PR37-F1
#
_entry.id   AF-A0A0E0PR37-F1
#
_cell.length_a   1.000
_cell.length_b   1.000
_cell.length_c   1.000
_cell.angle_alpha   90.00
_cell.angle_beta   90.00
_cell.angle_gamma   90.00
#
_symmetry.space_group_name_H-M   'P 1'
#
loop_
_entity.id
_entity.type
_entity.pdbx_description
1 polymer ?
#
loop_
_entity_poly.entity_id
_entity_poly.type
_entity_poly.pdbx_seq_one_letter_code
_entity_poly.pdbx_strand_id
1 'polypeptide(L)'
;MLRMHGLASDLVVDATMVNAEGEAPRQGRHGGGPLLGHPRRRRRELLRVVVQNHNSQFESLYLVGTRLGLVAAMADTFPELGVTASDCIEMMWIQSMLYFAFYGTGKPLEMLLDRGTSKPGKYLKAKSDSNMPSQVWETTWSWLLKDGAGLLILDPYGGEMVRVAPAVTPFPHRGAAAAEKHMGWMRGLYGEMEPYLKGSGDHQIM
;
A
#
# COMPACT_ATOMS: atom_id res chain seq x y z
N MET A 1 5.29 0.00 2.65
CA MET A 1 5.98 0.99 3.53
C MET A 1 5.15 1.37 4.76
N LEU A 2 3.88 1.76 4.61
CA LEU A 2 3.00 2.20 5.72
C LEU A 2 2.95 1.24 6.91
N ARG A 3 2.81 -0.07 6.67
CA ARG A 3 2.76 -1.10 7.72
C ARG A 3 4.08 -1.25 8.48
N MET A 4 5.20 -0.80 7.92
CA MET A 4 6.52 -0.89 8.55
C MET A 4 6.90 0.41 9.27
N HIS A 5 6.58 1.57 8.69
CA HIS A 5 7.11 2.87 9.15
C HIS A 5 6.04 3.90 9.52
N GLY A 6 4.75 3.61 9.33
CA GLY A 6 3.67 4.59 9.47
C GLY A 6 3.57 5.51 8.26
N LEU A 7 2.83 6.60 8.41
CA LEU A 7 2.73 7.67 7.41
C LEU A 7 4.01 8.51 7.42
N ALA A 8 4.28 9.20 6.31
CA ALA A 8 5.38 10.16 6.26
C ALA A 8 5.24 11.26 7.35
N SER A 9 4.00 11.69 7.64
CA SER A 9 3.69 12.65 8.71
C SER A 9 4.07 12.16 10.10
N ASP A 10 4.17 10.84 10.31
CA ASP A 10 4.54 10.25 11.60
C ASP A 10 6.06 10.35 11.85
N LEU A 11 6.82 10.67 10.80
CA LEU A 11 8.28 10.70 10.78
C LEU A 11 8.84 12.13 10.71
N VAL A 12 7.97 13.15 10.59
CA VAL A 12 8.38 14.56 10.58
C VAL A 12 8.69 14.98 12.01
N VAL A 13 9.92 15.48 12.24
CA VAL A 13 10.38 15.92 13.56
C VAL A 13 10.31 17.43 13.77
N ASP A 14 10.29 18.21 12.69
CA ASP A 14 10.22 19.67 12.72
C ASP A 14 9.68 20.21 11.39
N ALA A 15 9.08 21.40 11.41
CA ALA A 15 8.59 22.10 10.23
C ALA A 15 8.59 23.62 10.43
N THR A 16 9.10 24.35 9.44
CA THR A 16 8.97 25.81 9.39
C THR A 16 7.67 26.17 8.69
N MET A 17 6.77 26.85 9.39
CA MET A 17 5.52 27.36 8.84
C MET A 17 5.51 28.89 8.89
N VAL A 18 4.95 29.52 7.87
CA VAL A 18 4.71 30.97 7.84
C VAL A 18 3.22 31.19 8.06
N ASN A 19 2.86 32.07 9.00
CA ASN A 19 1.46 32.38 9.28
C ASN A 19 0.84 33.29 8.20
N ALA A 20 -0.44 33.64 8.37
CA ALA A 20 -1.15 34.50 7.42
C ALA A 20 -0.55 35.91 7.33
N GLU A 21 0.19 36.32 8.35
CA GLU A 21 0.85 37.61 8.48
C GLU A 21 2.26 37.63 7.85
N GLY A 22 2.74 36.51 7.30
CA GLY A 22 4.06 36.41 6.67
C GLY A 22 5.20 36.19 7.65
N GLU A 23 4.90 35.88 8.91
CA GLU A 23 5.90 35.66 9.96
C GLU A 23 6.26 34.17 10.06
N ALA A 24 7.57 33.89 10.05
CA ALA A 24 8.10 32.61 10.46
C ALA A 24 8.31 32.59 11.99
N PRO A 25 8.11 31.46 12.68
CA PRO A 25 8.37 31.36 14.10
C PRO A 25 9.83 31.75 14.41
N ARG A 26 10.02 32.63 15.39
CA ARG A 26 11.36 32.94 15.91
C ARG A 26 11.94 31.65 16.50
N GLN A 27 13.15 31.30 16.07
CA GLN A 27 13.88 30.10 16.50
C GLN A 27 13.84 29.97 18.03
N GLY A 28 13.13 28.98 18.55
CA GLY A 28 12.99 28.79 19.99
C GLY A 28 11.75 28.01 20.42
N ARG A 29 11.72 26.71 20.12
CA ARG A 29 11.21 25.60 20.96
C ARG A 29 11.04 24.37 20.08
N HIS A 30 12.05 23.50 20.09
CA HIS A 30 11.91 22.14 19.57
C HIS A 30 10.92 21.39 20.47
N GLY A 31 9.68 21.25 20.01
CA GLY A 31 8.71 20.33 20.57
C GLY A 31 9.05 18.91 20.11
N GLY A 32 10.12 18.33 20.68
CA GLY A 32 10.45 16.92 20.45
C GLY A 32 9.32 16.04 20.95
N GLY A 33 8.51 15.51 20.04
CA GLY A 33 7.57 14.44 20.34
C GLY A 33 8.31 13.19 20.85
N PRO A 34 7.66 12.33 21.65
CA PRO A 34 8.34 11.20 22.28
C PRO A 34 8.93 10.25 21.23
N LEU A 35 10.19 9.90 21.39
CA LEU A 35 10.85 8.82 20.65
C LEU A 35 10.22 7.49 21.08
N LEU A 36 9.33 6.95 20.25
CA LEU A 36 8.80 5.61 20.44
C LEU A 36 9.85 4.57 20.02
N GLY A 37 10.49 3.96 21.02
CA GLY A 37 11.42 2.86 20.86
C GLY A 37 10.83 1.68 20.06
N HIS A 38 11.70 1.01 19.30
CA HIS A 38 11.34 -0.02 18.32
C HIS A 38 11.14 -1.41 18.94
N PRO A 39 9.96 -2.06 18.78
CA PRO A 39 9.83 -3.49 19.08
C PRO A 39 10.18 -4.36 17.88
N ARG A 40 10.94 -5.42 18.17
CA ARG A 40 11.61 -6.37 17.26
C ARG A 40 10.69 -7.37 16.54
N ARG A 41 9.52 -6.96 16.03
CA ARG A 41 8.75 -7.82 15.11
C ARG A 41 8.02 -6.97 14.07
N ARG A 42 8.78 -6.38 13.16
CA ARG A 42 8.21 -5.67 12.01
C ARG A 42 7.71 -6.71 11.01
N ARG A 43 6.39 -6.73 10.73
CA ARG A 43 5.89 -7.38 9.51
C ARG A 43 6.48 -6.60 8.33
N ARG A 44 7.22 -7.30 7.47
CA ARG A 44 8.06 -6.69 6.45
C ARG A 44 7.39 -6.54 5.09
N GLU A 45 6.12 -6.90 5.04
CA GLU A 45 5.39 -7.15 3.82
C GLU A 45 4.24 -6.17 3.68
N LEU A 46 4.17 -5.55 2.52
CA LEU A 46 2.96 -4.91 2.02
C LEU A 46 2.39 -5.84 0.96
N LEU A 47 1.08 -6.09 0.99
CA LEU A 47 0.35 -6.78 -0.06
C LEU A 47 -0.82 -5.87 -0.43
N ARG A 48 -1.00 -5.60 -1.71
CA ARG A 48 -2.03 -4.73 -2.29
C ARG A 48 -2.79 -5.54 -3.31
N VAL A 49 -4.09 -5.27 -3.44
CA VAL A 49 -4.88 -5.81 -4.55
C VAL A 49 -5.26 -4.66 -5.47
N VAL A 50 -4.95 -4.80 -6.76
CA VAL A 50 -5.32 -3.87 -7.80
C VAL A 50 -6.29 -4.57 -8.74
N VAL A 51 -7.47 -3.96 -8.95
CA VAL A 51 -8.49 -4.49 -9.86
C VAL A 51 -8.73 -3.48 -10.96
N GLN A 52 -8.58 -3.94 -12.20
CA GLN A 52 -8.78 -3.12 -13.39
C GLN A 52 -9.10 -4.00 -14.60
N ASN A 53 -10.03 -3.56 -15.45
CA ASN A 53 -10.34 -4.20 -16.73
C ASN A 53 -10.56 -5.72 -16.61
N HIS A 54 -11.37 -6.14 -15.64
CA HIS A 54 -11.68 -7.56 -15.37
C HIS A 54 -10.50 -8.39 -14.87
N ASN A 55 -9.33 -7.78 -14.63
CA ASN A 55 -8.17 -8.43 -14.06
C ASN A 55 -7.98 -7.96 -12.62
N SER A 56 -7.44 -8.86 -11.79
CA SER A 56 -6.93 -8.52 -10.48
C SER A 56 -5.48 -8.93 -10.33
N GLN A 57 -4.71 -8.05 -9.75
CA GLN A 57 -3.29 -8.23 -9.49
C GLN A 57 -3.04 -8.12 -7.99
N PHE A 58 -2.27 -9.07 -7.46
CA PHE A 58 -1.83 -9.08 -6.07
C PHE A 58 -0.38 -8.61 -6.05
N GLU A 59 -0.16 -7.37 -5.65
CA GLU A 59 1.16 -6.75 -5.62
C GLU A 59 1.74 -6.80 -4.22
N SER A 60 2.95 -7.33 -4.08
CA SER A 60 3.65 -7.35 -2.80
C SER A 60 4.86 -6.43 -2.80
N LEU A 61 5.31 -6.01 -1.62
CA LEU A 61 6.66 -5.50 -1.38
C LEU A 61 7.20 -6.08 -0.09
N TYR A 62 8.20 -6.94 -0.21
CA TYR A 62 8.90 -7.55 0.93
C TYR A 62 10.23 -6.86 1.24
N LEU A 63 10.26 -6.08 2.33
CA LEU A 63 11.42 -5.28 2.69
C LEU A 63 12.44 -6.07 3.52
N VAL A 64 13.73 -5.89 3.22
CA VAL A 64 14.85 -6.48 3.97
C VAL A 64 14.69 -8.01 4.06
N GLY A 65 14.72 -8.67 2.90
CA GLY A 65 14.52 -10.10 2.74
C GLY A 65 14.93 -10.61 1.36
N THR A 66 14.66 -11.88 1.09
CA THR A 66 14.89 -12.54 -0.20
C THR A 66 13.57 -13.06 -0.75
N ARG A 67 13.51 -13.36 -2.06
CA ARG A 67 12.33 -13.99 -2.70
C ARG A 67 11.94 -15.30 -2.02
N LEU A 68 12.91 -16.10 -1.55
CA LEU A 68 12.62 -17.32 -0.81
C LEU A 68 11.99 -17.02 0.55
N GLY A 69 12.42 -15.95 1.21
CA GLY A 69 11.80 -15.47 2.44
C GLY A 69 10.35 -15.00 2.23
N LEU A 70 10.08 -14.32 1.11
CA LEU A 70 8.73 -13.92 0.73
C LEU A 70 7.83 -15.13 0.44
N VAL A 71 8.30 -16.07 -0.39
CA VAL A 71 7.56 -17.31 -0.70
C VAL A 71 7.22 -18.06 0.58
N ALA A 72 8.18 -18.21 1.51
CA ALA A 72 7.92 -18.86 2.80
C ALA A 72 6.91 -18.08 3.66
N ALA A 73 6.99 -16.75 3.70
CA ALA A 73 6.04 -15.91 4.44
C ALA A 73 4.62 -16.01 3.85
N MET A 74 4.49 -16.03 2.53
CA MET A 74 3.20 -16.19 1.83
C MET A 74 2.65 -17.60 2.02
N ALA A 75 3.47 -18.64 1.97
CA ALA A 75 3.02 -20.01 2.25
C ALA A 75 2.45 -20.15 3.68
N ASP A 76 3.01 -19.44 4.66
CA ASP A 76 2.49 -19.43 6.04
C ASP A 76 1.22 -18.58 6.18
N THR A 77 1.19 -17.41 5.54
CA THR A 77 0.18 -16.38 5.84
C THR A 77 -0.93 -16.23 4.80
N PHE A 78 -0.73 -16.69 3.56
CA PHE A 78 -1.70 -16.67 2.46
C PHE A 78 -1.40 -17.77 1.41
N PRO A 79 -1.39 -19.06 1.81
CA PRO A 79 -1.07 -20.17 0.91
C PRO A 79 -1.99 -20.26 -0.31
N GLU A 80 -3.23 -19.79 -0.19
CA GLU A 80 -4.24 -19.80 -1.25
C GLU A 80 -3.79 -19.02 -2.50
N LEU A 81 -2.90 -18.03 -2.33
CA LEU A 81 -2.35 -17.24 -3.44
C LEU A 81 -1.31 -18.00 -4.28
N GLY A 82 -0.78 -19.12 -3.79
CA GLY A 82 0.08 -20.02 -4.58
C GLY A 82 1.42 -19.43 -5.01
N VAL A 83 1.96 -18.45 -4.27
CA VAL A 83 3.17 -17.69 -4.63
C VAL A 83 4.38 -18.60 -4.82
N THR A 84 5.06 -18.44 -5.95
CA THR A 84 6.29 -19.14 -6.29
C THR A 84 7.46 -18.18 -6.45
N ALA A 85 8.70 -18.71 -6.47
CA ALA A 85 9.88 -17.87 -6.64
C ALA A 85 9.97 -17.19 -8.03
N SER A 86 9.27 -17.71 -9.05
CA SER A 86 9.18 -17.10 -10.38
C SER A 86 8.28 -15.87 -10.41
N ASP A 87 7.38 -15.74 -9.44
CA ASP A 87 6.47 -14.60 -9.31
C ASP A 87 7.19 -13.38 -8.70
N CYS A 88 8.37 -13.60 -8.12
CA CYS A 88 9.14 -12.62 -7.38
C CYS A 88 10.28 -12.00 -8.20
N ILE A 89 10.46 -10.69 -8.05
CA ILE A 89 11.57 -9.95 -8.64
C ILE A 89 12.36 -9.27 -7.52
N GLU A 90 13.59 -9.71 -7.31
CA GLU A 90 14.49 -9.06 -6.35
C GLU A 90 15.12 -7.81 -6.99
N MET A 91 14.98 -6.67 -6.31
CA MET A 91 15.53 -5.39 -6.78
C MET A 91 15.88 -4.48 -5.60
N MET A 92 16.65 -3.42 -5.87
CA MET A 92 16.93 -2.39 -4.87
C MET A 92 15.65 -1.64 -4.50
N TRP A 93 15.57 -1.14 -3.27
CA TRP A 93 14.41 -0.37 -2.79
C TRP A 93 14.04 0.78 -3.74
N ILE A 94 15.01 1.53 -4.25
CA ILE A 94 14.75 2.63 -5.18
C ILE A 94 14.19 2.14 -6.54
N GLN A 95 14.60 0.97 -7.01
CA GLN A 95 14.06 0.35 -8.21
C GLN A 95 12.61 -0.09 -7.98
N SER A 96 12.25 -0.54 -6.77
CA SER A 96 10.86 -0.86 -6.44
C SER A 96 9.95 0.36 -6.51
N MET A 97 10.43 1.55 -6.13
CA MET A 97 9.65 2.79 -6.28
C MET A 97 9.36 3.08 -7.76
N LEU A 98 10.36 2.87 -8.62
CA LEU A 98 10.20 3.04 -10.06
C LEU A 98 9.24 2.00 -10.66
N TYR A 99 9.34 0.75 -10.19
CA TYR A 99 8.40 -0.31 -10.57
C TYR A 99 6.96 0.08 -10.22
N PHE A 100 6.66 0.47 -8.97
CA PHE A 100 5.29 0.84 -8.59
C PHE A 100 4.76 2.09 -9.30
N ALA A 101 5.64 2.99 -9.71
CA ALA A 101 5.25 4.19 -10.45
C ALA A 101 4.88 3.91 -11.92
N PHE A 102 5.55 2.94 -12.55
CA PHE A 102 5.48 2.73 -14.00
C PHE A 102 5.13 1.29 -14.43
N TYR A 103 4.94 0.37 -13.49
CA TYR A 103 4.78 -1.08 -13.71
C TYR A 103 5.85 -1.66 -14.63
N GLY A 104 7.13 -1.37 -14.34
CA GLY A 104 8.23 -1.86 -15.17
C GLY A 104 9.61 -1.80 -14.51
N THR A 105 10.46 -2.78 -14.85
CA THR A 105 11.83 -2.92 -14.32
C THR A 105 12.91 -2.31 -15.22
N GLY A 106 12.60 -2.00 -16.48
CA GLY A 106 13.56 -1.51 -17.47
C GLY A 106 13.68 0.01 -17.59
N LYS A 107 13.07 0.77 -16.66
CA LYS A 107 13.11 2.23 -16.71
C LYS A 107 14.39 2.76 -16.02
N PRO A 108 15.01 3.84 -16.53
CA PRO A 108 16.14 4.48 -15.86
C PRO A 108 15.67 5.20 -14.58
N LEU A 109 16.50 5.19 -13.54
CA LEU A 109 16.18 5.80 -12.24
C LEU A 109 15.98 7.31 -12.34
N GLU A 110 16.60 7.94 -13.34
CA GLU A 110 16.51 9.37 -13.66
C GLU A 110 15.06 9.80 -13.94
N MET A 111 14.17 8.87 -14.31
CA MET A 111 12.74 9.16 -14.44
C MET A 111 12.09 9.63 -13.12
N LEU A 112 12.65 9.27 -11.96
CA LEU A 112 12.17 9.77 -10.67
C LEU A 112 12.45 11.27 -10.47
N LEU A 113 13.33 11.87 -11.29
CA LEU A 113 13.63 13.30 -11.28
C LEU A 113 12.68 14.10 -12.20
N ASP A 114 11.94 13.42 -13.08
CA ASP A 114 10.98 14.07 -13.96
C ASP A 114 9.77 14.59 -13.16
N ARG A 115 9.49 15.88 -13.30
CA ARG A 115 8.37 16.55 -12.61
C ARG A 115 7.06 16.48 -13.41
N GLY A 116 7.06 15.90 -14.60
CA GLY A 116 5.85 15.70 -15.39
C GLY A 116 5.16 17.01 -15.77
N THR A 117 5.94 18.01 -16.24
CA THR A 117 5.42 19.36 -16.59
C THR A 117 4.51 19.39 -17.82
N SER A 118 4.21 18.23 -18.40
CA SER A 118 3.24 18.08 -19.49
C SER A 118 1.81 18.02 -18.95
N LYS A 119 0.83 18.39 -19.78
CA LYS A 119 -0.59 18.30 -19.41
C LYS A 119 -0.92 16.87 -18.98
N PRO A 120 -1.69 16.65 -17.89
CA PRO A 120 -2.07 15.31 -17.49
C PRO A 120 -2.78 14.61 -18.64
N GLY A 121 -2.27 13.45 -19.05
CA GLY A 121 -2.78 12.72 -20.22
C GLY A 121 -4.20 12.18 -20.04
N LYS A 122 -4.76 12.21 -18.81
CA LYS A 122 -6.10 11.73 -18.47
C LYS A 122 -6.69 12.55 -17.31
N TYR A 123 -8.00 12.76 -17.34
CA TYR A 123 -8.75 13.30 -16.20
C TYR A 123 -9.13 12.15 -15.26
N LEU A 124 -8.97 12.35 -13.94
CA LEU A 124 -9.24 11.34 -12.92
C LEU A 124 -10.24 11.87 -11.88
N LYS A 125 -11.21 11.02 -11.51
CA LYS A 125 -12.01 11.18 -10.29
C LYS A 125 -11.75 9.98 -9.39
N ALA A 126 -11.19 10.23 -8.21
CA ALA A 126 -10.95 9.21 -7.20
C ALA A 126 -11.82 9.43 -5.97
N LYS A 127 -12.15 8.32 -5.30
CA LYS A 127 -12.77 8.27 -3.97
C LYS A 127 -12.07 7.16 -3.18
N SER A 128 -12.11 7.26 -1.86
CA SER A 128 -11.53 6.28 -0.94
C SER A 128 -12.49 6.06 0.21
N ASP A 129 -12.53 4.84 0.72
CA ASP A 129 -13.38 4.46 1.84
C ASP A 129 -12.62 3.48 2.75
N SER A 130 -13.09 3.32 3.98
CA SER A 130 -12.55 2.37 4.95
C SER A 130 -13.67 1.52 5.51
N ASN A 131 -13.52 0.20 5.50
CA ASN A 131 -14.50 -0.79 6.00
C ASN A 131 -15.70 -1.06 5.06
N MET A 132 -15.42 -1.63 3.89
CA MET A 132 -16.46 -2.07 2.95
C MET A 132 -17.15 -3.37 3.43
N PRO A 133 -18.48 -3.40 3.63
CA PRO A 133 -19.21 -4.60 4.06
C PRO A 133 -19.14 -5.70 3.02
N SER A 134 -19.13 -6.97 3.46
CA SER A 134 -18.99 -8.10 2.54
C SER A 134 -20.10 -8.16 1.49
N GLN A 135 -21.33 -7.78 1.85
CA GLN A 135 -22.48 -7.81 0.95
C GLN A 135 -22.35 -6.85 -0.25
N VAL A 136 -21.43 -5.89 -0.21
CA VAL A 136 -21.23 -4.88 -1.26
C VAL A 136 -20.25 -5.39 -2.34
N TRP A 137 -19.52 -6.48 -2.09
CA TRP A 137 -18.51 -6.99 -3.04
C TRP A 137 -19.11 -7.51 -4.34
N GLU A 138 -20.19 -8.29 -4.30
CA GLU A 138 -20.84 -8.81 -5.50
C GLU A 138 -21.26 -7.68 -6.45
N THR A 139 -21.88 -6.64 -5.89
CA THR A 139 -22.33 -5.47 -6.65
C THR A 139 -21.14 -4.64 -7.15
N THR A 140 -20.13 -4.43 -6.31
CA THR A 140 -18.90 -3.72 -6.69
C THR A 140 -18.20 -4.43 -7.84
N TRP A 141 -18.08 -5.75 -7.76
CA TRP A 141 -17.42 -6.54 -8.78
C TRP A 141 -18.18 -6.52 -10.10
N SER A 142 -19.51 -6.68 -10.07
CA SER A 142 -20.35 -6.55 -11.26
C SER A 142 -20.19 -5.19 -11.97
N TRP A 143 -19.84 -4.14 -11.22
CA TRP A 143 -19.55 -2.82 -11.78
C TRP A 143 -18.13 -2.73 -12.35
N LEU A 144 -17.14 -3.34 -11.68
CA LEU A 144 -15.74 -3.40 -12.15
C LEU A 144 -15.57 -4.24 -13.41
N LEU A 145 -16.50 -5.16 -13.69
CA LEU A 145 -16.59 -5.93 -14.93
C LEU A 145 -17.32 -5.19 -16.07
N LYS A 146 -17.54 -3.87 -15.98
CA LYS A 146 -18.10 -3.10 -17.08
C LYS A 146 -16.99 -2.44 -17.89
N ASP A 147 -17.19 -2.32 -19.20
CA ASP A 147 -16.27 -1.58 -20.05
C ASP A 147 -16.13 -0.13 -19.58
N GLY A 148 -14.87 0.33 -19.47
CA GLY A 148 -14.57 1.66 -18.94
C GLY A 148 -14.72 1.78 -17.43
N ALA A 149 -14.90 0.67 -16.70
CA ALA A 149 -14.77 0.68 -15.25
C ALA A 149 -13.40 1.21 -14.82
N GLY A 150 -13.40 1.96 -13.71
CA GLY A 150 -12.20 2.56 -13.17
C GLY A 150 -11.25 1.56 -12.52
N LEU A 151 -10.30 2.10 -11.77
CA LEU A 151 -9.33 1.35 -10.98
C LEU A 151 -9.83 1.22 -9.53
N LEU A 152 -9.84 0.00 -8.98
CA LEU A 152 -9.99 -0.22 -7.54
C LEU A 152 -8.65 -0.66 -6.96
N ILE A 153 -8.19 0.02 -5.91
CA ILE A 153 -6.97 -0.34 -5.17
C ILE A 153 -7.38 -0.62 -3.73
N LEU A 154 -6.97 -1.78 -3.23
CA LEU A 154 -7.20 -2.22 -1.87
C LEU A 154 -5.86 -2.29 -1.16
N ASP A 155 -5.61 -1.27 -0.33
CA ASP A 155 -4.42 -1.16 0.49
C ASP A 155 -4.74 -1.55 1.93
N PRO A 156 -4.27 -2.70 2.40
CA PRO A 156 -4.54 -3.13 3.75
C PRO A 156 -3.71 -2.39 4.79
N TYR A 157 -4.39 -2.05 5.88
CA TYR A 157 -3.79 -1.41 7.03
C TYR A 157 -3.33 -2.46 8.07
N GLY A 158 -2.71 -2.00 9.15
CA GLY A 158 -2.07 -2.84 10.16
C GLY A 158 -0.59 -2.52 10.34
N GLY A 159 0.11 -3.33 11.13
CA GLY A 159 1.52 -3.06 11.46
C GLY A 159 1.67 -1.75 12.23
N GLU A 160 2.62 -0.90 11.84
CA GLU A 160 2.87 0.40 12.48
C GLU A 160 1.64 1.34 12.44
N MET A 161 0.77 1.22 11.42
CA MET A 161 -0.43 2.05 11.31
C MET A 161 -1.42 1.89 12.47
N VAL A 162 -1.39 0.77 13.21
CA VAL A 162 -2.23 0.57 14.41
C VAL A 162 -1.47 0.74 15.73
N ARG A 163 -0.15 0.93 15.65
CA ARG A 163 0.69 1.18 16.83
C ARG A 163 0.70 2.67 17.20
N VAL A 164 0.60 3.55 16.20
CA VAL A 164 0.47 4.99 16.39
C VAL A 164 -0.95 5.30 16.88
N ALA A 165 -1.10 5.91 18.06
CA ALA A 165 -2.40 6.25 18.59
C ALA A 165 -3.11 7.32 17.71
N PRO A 166 -4.44 7.24 17.51
CA PRO A 166 -5.18 8.16 16.63
C PRO A 166 -4.99 9.65 16.94
N ALA A 167 -4.69 10.00 18.19
CA ALA A 167 -4.50 11.38 18.63
C ALA A 167 -3.09 11.94 18.35
N VAL A 168 -2.12 11.12 17.95
CA VAL A 168 -0.72 11.56 17.74
C VAL A 168 -0.59 12.44 16.51
N THR A 169 -1.40 12.19 15.49
CA THR A 169 -1.45 12.98 14.25
C THR A 169 -2.90 13.24 13.88
N PRO A 170 -3.21 14.30 13.11
CA PRO A 170 -4.57 14.56 12.64
C PRO A 170 -5.20 13.41 11.83
N PHE A 171 -4.40 12.46 11.31
CA PHE A 171 -4.92 11.30 10.57
C PHE A 171 -5.55 10.26 11.52
N PRO A 172 -6.89 10.09 11.49
CA PRO A 172 -7.61 9.33 12.52
C PRO A 172 -7.74 7.84 12.21
N HIS A 173 -7.45 7.39 10.97
CA HIS A 173 -7.68 6.01 10.52
C HIS A 173 -6.56 5.06 10.97
N ARG A 174 -6.40 4.89 12.29
CA ARG A 174 -5.39 4.03 12.95
C ARG A 174 -5.98 2.78 13.62
N GLY A 175 -7.30 2.59 13.56
CA GLY A 175 -8.04 1.63 14.41
C GLY A 175 -7.98 0.15 13.99
N ALA A 176 -8.20 -0.73 14.98
CA ALA A 176 -8.07 -2.19 14.95
C ALA A 176 -8.98 -2.94 13.95
N ALA A 177 -10.04 -2.32 13.42
CA ALA A 177 -10.91 -2.94 12.41
C ALA A 177 -10.12 -3.40 11.16
N ALA A 178 -8.95 -2.78 10.89
CA ALA A 178 -8.09 -3.16 9.79
C ALA A 178 -6.95 -4.14 10.13
N ALA A 179 -6.63 -4.40 11.41
CA ALA A 179 -5.38 -5.08 11.78
C ALA A 179 -5.53 -6.55 12.20
N GLU A 180 -6.52 -6.93 13.02
CA GLU A 180 -6.59 -8.30 13.56
C GLU A 180 -7.16 -9.34 12.58
N LYS A 181 -7.84 -8.88 11.52
CA LYS A 181 -8.41 -9.74 10.48
C LYS A 181 -7.79 -9.52 9.11
N HIS A 182 -6.64 -8.85 9.01
CA HIS A 182 -6.11 -8.43 7.72
C HIS A 182 -5.92 -9.58 6.71
N MET A 183 -5.18 -10.64 7.10
CA MET A 183 -4.98 -11.79 6.20
C MET A 183 -6.27 -12.59 6.00
N GLY A 184 -7.11 -12.72 7.04
CA GLY A 184 -8.41 -13.38 6.92
C GLY A 184 -9.36 -12.63 5.97
N TRP A 185 -9.33 -11.30 5.98
CA TRP A 185 -10.08 -10.45 5.08
C TRP A 185 -9.55 -10.55 3.64
N MET A 186 -8.22 -10.57 3.44
CA MET A 186 -7.67 -10.76 2.11
C MET A 186 -7.92 -12.16 1.55
N ARG A 187 -7.85 -13.20 2.39
CA ARG A 187 -8.26 -14.55 2.02
C ARG A 187 -9.75 -14.61 1.67
N GLY A 188 -10.60 -13.96 2.47
CA GLY A 188 -12.03 -13.84 2.19
C GLY A 188 -12.27 -13.13 0.86
N LEU A 189 -11.64 -11.97 0.64
CA LEU A 189 -11.68 -11.24 -0.62
C LEU A 189 -11.20 -12.09 -1.79
N TYR A 190 -10.11 -12.83 -1.64
CA TYR A 190 -9.63 -13.75 -2.68
C TYR A 190 -10.67 -14.83 -3.00
N GLY A 191 -11.32 -15.41 -1.99
CA GLY A 191 -12.42 -16.35 -2.20
C GLY A 191 -13.61 -15.74 -2.94
N GLU A 192 -14.00 -14.51 -2.62
CA GLU A 192 -15.05 -13.77 -3.36
C GLU A 192 -14.63 -13.47 -4.81
N MET A 193 -13.33 -13.27 -5.04
CA MET A 193 -12.78 -12.96 -6.36
C MET A 193 -12.53 -14.19 -7.21
N GLU A 194 -12.30 -15.37 -6.62
CA GLU A 194 -11.92 -16.62 -7.28
C GLU A 194 -12.78 -16.95 -8.52
N PRO A 195 -14.13 -16.82 -8.50
CA PRO A 195 -14.97 -17.08 -9.68
C PRO A 195 -14.69 -16.16 -10.88
N TYR A 196 -14.05 -15.02 -10.62
CA TYR A 196 -13.79 -13.98 -11.60
C TYR A 196 -12.33 -13.88 -12.02
N LEU A 197 -11.43 -14.64 -11.36
CA LEU A 197 -10.04 -14.82 -11.77
C LEU A 197 -10.00 -15.72 -13.02
N LYS A 198 -10.31 -15.16 -14.20
CA LYS A 198 -10.19 -15.92 -15.46
C LYS A 198 -8.73 -16.00 -15.90
N GLY A 199 -8.15 -17.20 -15.85
CA GLY A 199 -7.08 -17.68 -16.75
C GLY A 199 -5.71 -17.00 -16.64
N SER A 200 -4.68 -17.81 -16.36
CA SER A 200 -3.25 -17.47 -16.13
C SER A 200 -3.04 -16.60 -14.88
N GLY A 201 -2.54 -17.13 -13.78
CA GLY A 201 -1.15 -17.59 -13.74
C GLY A 201 -0.16 -16.44 -13.54
N ASP A 202 -0.57 -15.19 -13.78
CA ASP A 202 0.29 -14.02 -13.62
C ASP A 202 0.05 -13.37 -12.25
N HIS A 203 0.51 -14.06 -11.22
CA HIS A 203 0.71 -13.45 -9.91
C HIS A 203 2.05 -12.71 -9.97
N GLN A 204 2.08 -11.38 -10.11
CA GLN A 204 3.32 -10.62 -9.93
C GLN A 204 3.46 -10.21 -8.46
N ILE A 205 4.20 -11.01 -7.70
CA ILE A 205 4.32 -10.86 -6.24
C ILE A 205 5.77 -10.54 -5.90
N MET A 206 6.04 -9.27 -5.59
CA MET A 206 7.39 -8.75 -5.35
C MET A 206 7.82 -8.73 -3.88
#